data_AF-A0A8S3K824-F1
#
_entry.id   AF-A0A8S3K824-F1
#
_cell.length_a   1.000
_cell.length_b   1.000
_cell.length_c   1.000
_cell.angle_alpha   90.00
_cell.angle_beta   90.00
_cell.angle_gamma   90.00
#
_symmetry.space_group_name_H-M   'P 1'
#
loop_
_entity.id
_entity.type
_entity.pdbx_description
1 polymer ?
#
loop_
_entity_poly.entity_id
_entity_poly.type
_entity_poly.pdbx_seq_one_letter_code
_entity_poly.pdbx_strand_id
1 'polypeptide(L)'
;YAGLKCEEKRQCSPTFYGPNCTLLCRAPNSCSEGHFYCNAQGEKECLPGWSPINSCLTKTLPANIDQECSISTGCLNGGSCFNGSCCCPSNFT
;
A
#
# COMPACT_ATOMS: atom_id res chain seq x y z
N TYR A 1 -11.66 -29.97 29.74
CA TYR A 1 -10.98 -29.71 28.46
C TYR A 1 -11.75 -28.63 27.72
N ALA A 2 -11.22 -27.41 27.63
CA ALA A 2 -11.84 -26.34 26.85
C ALA A 2 -11.18 -26.38 25.46
N GLY A 3 -11.90 -26.93 24.48
CA GLY A 3 -11.45 -26.97 23.09
C GLY A 3 -11.52 -25.60 22.43
N LEU A 4 -10.62 -25.35 21.48
CA LEU A 4 -10.63 -24.17 20.62
C LEU A 4 -11.93 -24.18 19.79
N LYS A 5 -12.80 -23.19 20.01
CA LYS A 5 -14.01 -22.99 19.20
C LYS A 5 -13.62 -22.34 17.88
N CYS A 6 -14.11 -22.89 16.77
CA CYS A 6 -14.14 -22.16 15.51
C CYS A 6 -15.20 -21.06 15.63
N GLU A 7 -14.79 -19.80 15.74
CA GLU A 7 -15.75 -18.69 15.62
C GLU A 7 -16.16 -18.54 14.16
N GLU A 8 -17.45 -18.26 13.94
CA GLU A 8 -17.96 -17.95 12.61
C GLU A 8 -17.20 -16.73 12.06
N LYS A 9 -16.56 -16.88 10.90
CA LYS A 9 -15.83 -15.78 10.27
C LYS A 9 -16.85 -14.75 9.78
N ARG A 10 -17.20 -13.78 10.63
CA ARG A 10 -18.06 -12.65 10.26
C ARG A 10 -17.53 -12.07 8.96
N GLN A 11 -18.31 -12.20 7.90
CA GLN A 11 -17.92 -11.76 6.57
C GLN A 11 -18.19 -10.27 6.48
N CYS A 12 -17.19 -9.46 6.80
CA CYS A 12 -17.26 -8.02 6.62
C CYS A 12 -17.32 -7.65 5.13
N SER A 13 -17.86 -6.47 4.83
CA SER A 13 -17.76 -5.88 3.49
C SER A 13 -16.29 -5.75 3.06
N PRO A 14 -15.96 -5.73 1.75
CA PRO A 14 -14.58 -5.88 1.25
C PRO A 14 -13.53 -4.89 1.77
N THR A 15 -13.94 -3.75 2.34
CA THR A 15 -13.05 -2.72 2.91
C THR A 15 -13.16 -2.58 4.43
N PHE A 16 -13.96 -3.41 5.09
CA PHE A 16 -14.20 -3.35 6.52
C PHE A 16 -13.63 -4.58 7.21
N TYR A 17 -13.06 -4.37 8.39
CA TYR A 17 -12.30 -5.39 9.12
C TYR A 17 -12.56 -5.30 10.63
N GLY A 18 -11.98 -6.25 11.37
CA GLY A 18 -12.11 -6.36 12.82
C GLY A 18 -13.40 -7.09 13.27
N PRO A 19 -13.53 -7.38 14.57
CA PRO A 19 -14.61 -8.23 15.13
C PRO A 19 -16.03 -7.66 14.92
N ASN A 20 -16.13 -6.34 14.73
CA ASN A 20 -17.39 -5.62 14.51
C ASN A 20 -17.49 -4.96 13.13
N CYS A 21 -16.57 -5.25 12.20
CA CYS A 21 -16.53 -4.65 10.86
C CYS A 21 -16.53 -3.10 10.87
N THR A 22 -15.92 -2.49 11.89
CA THR A 22 -15.86 -1.02 12.04
C THR A 22 -14.54 -0.43 11.56
N LEU A 23 -13.51 -1.25 11.34
CA LEU A 23 -12.22 -0.79 10.85
C LEU A 23 -12.27 -0.66 9.33
N LEU A 24 -12.27 0.57 8.83
CA LEU A 24 -12.19 0.84 7.40
C LEU A 24 -10.73 0.81 6.93
N CYS A 25 -10.43 -0.09 6.00
CA CYS A 25 -9.18 -0.08 5.25
C CYS A 25 -9.46 -0.26 3.76
N ARG A 26 -9.01 0.71 2.97
CA ARG A 26 -9.10 0.69 1.51
C ARG A 26 -7.72 0.96 0.95
N ALA A 27 -7.17 0.00 0.23
CA ALA A 27 -5.96 0.19 -0.54
C ALA A 27 -6.22 1.26 -1.60
N PRO A 28 -5.42 2.34 -1.64
CA PRO A 28 -5.59 3.40 -2.62
C PRO A 28 -5.11 2.96 -4.01
N ASN A 29 -5.63 3.62 -5.02
CA ASN A 29 -5.20 3.45 -6.42
C ASN A 29 -4.41 4.67 -6.92
N SER A 30 -4.00 5.57 -6.03
CA SER A 30 -3.38 6.86 -6.38
C SER A 30 -2.04 7.06 -5.67
N CYS A 31 -1.16 7.84 -6.29
CA CYS A 31 0.16 8.18 -5.76
C CYS A 31 0.11 9.03 -4.47
N SER A 32 -0.96 9.79 -4.26
CA SER A 32 -1.08 10.73 -3.14
C SER A 32 -1.57 10.08 -1.84
N GLU A 33 -2.20 8.92 -1.92
CA GLU A 33 -2.82 8.27 -0.76
C GLU A 33 -1.93 7.19 -0.13
N GLY A 34 -0.76 6.90 -0.72
CA GLY A 34 0.20 5.90 -0.25
C GLY A 34 0.14 4.61 -1.06
N HIS A 35 1.15 3.76 -0.92
CA HIS A 35 1.26 2.52 -1.67
C HIS A 35 1.26 1.33 -0.71
N PHE A 36 0.06 0.91 -0.31
CA PHE A 36 -0.16 -0.11 0.70
C PHE A 36 -1.33 -1.03 0.34
N TYR A 37 -1.36 -2.22 0.95
CA TYR A 37 -2.51 -3.11 0.98
C TYR A 37 -3.07 -3.22 2.40
N CYS A 38 -4.29 -3.72 2.51
CA CYS A 38 -4.90 -4.02 3.79
C CYS A 38 -4.66 -5.49 4.12
N ASN A 39 -4.07 -5.78 5.29
CA ASN A 39 -3.87 -7.15 5.74
C ASN A 39 -5.19 -7.81 6.20
N ALA A 40 -5.15 -9.07 6.60
CA ALA A 40 -6.35 -9.81 7.03
C ALA A 40 -7.04 -9.20 8.26
N GLN A 41 -6.33 -8.39 9.03
CA GLN A 41 -6.79 -7.67 10.21
C GLN A 41 -7.33 -6.27 9.88
N GLY A 42 -7.12 -5.78 8.66
CA GLY A 42 -7.51 -4.45 8.20
C GLY A 42 -6.47 -3.37 8.50
N GLU A 43 -5.24 -3.75 8.82
CA GLU A 43 -4.14 -2.82 9.03
C GLU A 43 -3.47 -2.51 7.69
N LYS A 44 -2.91 -1.31 7.58
CA LYS A 44 -2.20 -0.87 6.38
C LYS A 44 -0.78 -1.45 6.38
N GLU A 45 -0.44 -2.19 5.33
CA GLU A 45 0.91 -2.72 5.12
C GLU A 45 1.46 -2.19 3.79
N CYS A 46 2.64 -1.55 3.85
CA CYS A 46 3.26 -1.01 2.64
C CYS A 46 3.54 -2.10 1.62
N LEU A 47 3.35 -1.77 0.35
CA LEU A 47 3.78 -2.64 -0.74
C LEU A 47 5.31 -2.83 -0.68
N PRO A 48 5.84 -3.97 -1.17
CA PRO A 48 7.28 -4.19 -1.23
C PRO A 48 8.00 -3.02 -1.90
N GLY A 49 9.07 -2.54 -1.27
CA GLY A 49 9.82 -1.39 -1.75
C GLY A 49 9.25 -0.02 -1.33
N TRP A 50 8.20 0.04 -0.52
CA TRP A 50 7.64 1.29 0.04
C TRP A 50 7.88 1.40 1.56
N SER A 51 8.16 2.61 2.03
CA SER A 51 8.57 2.90 3.40
C SER A 51 7.39 3.19 4.34
N PRO A 52 7.31 2.56 5.52
CA PRO A 52 6.26 2.84 6.50
C PRO A 52 6.40 4.21 7.18
N ILE A 53 7.59 4.83 7.16
CA ILE A 53 7.87 6.11 7.85
C ILE A 53 6.99 7.25 7.31
N ASN A 54 6.71 7.24 6.01
CA ASN A 54 5.90 8.26 5.34
C ASN A 54 4.57 7.68 4.83
N SER A 55 3.91 6.81 5.61
CA SER A 55 2.62 6.22 5.22
C SER A 55 2.66 5.54 3.84
N CYS A 56 3.76 4.87 3.50
CA CYS A 56 3.97 4.21 2.21
C CYS A 56 3.99 5.18 1.01
N LEU A 57 4.34 6.46 1.21
CA LEU A 57 4.47 7.46 0.13
C LEU A 57 5.89 7.54 -0.45
N THR A 58 6.86 6.84 0.12
CA THR A 58 8.28 6.92 -0.30
C THR A 58 8.81 5.55 -0.64
N LYS A 59 9.45 5.40 -1.80
CA LYS A 59 10.20 4.19 -2.16
C LYS A 59 11.43 4.01 -1.26
N THR A 60 11.77 2.77 -0.93
CA THR A 60 12.97 2.41 -0.16
C THR A 60 14.19 2.25 -1.05
N LEU A 61 14.00 2.02 -2.35
CA LEU A 61 15.04 1.88 -3.35
C LEU A 61 15.13 3.14 -4.22
N PRO A 62 16.33 3.50 -4.71
CA PRO A 62 16.47 4.57 -5.68
C PRO A 62 15.91 4.16 -7.05
N ALA A 63 15.45 5.14 -7.83
CA ALA A 63 14.79 4.92 -9.11
C ALA A 63 15.61 4.11 -10.14
N ASN A 64 16.95 4.12 -10.04
CA ASN A 64 17.82 3.37 -10.94
C ASN A 64 17.93 1.86 -10.60
N ILE A 65 17.38 1.43 -9.47
CA ILE A 65 17.37 0.02 -9.00
C ILE A 65 15.94 -0.50 -8.89
N ASP A 66 14.95 0.39 -8.82
CA ASP A 66 13.54 0.04 -8.78
C ASP A 66 13.12 -0.69 -10.07
N GLN A 67 12.77 -1.96 -9.97
CA GLN A 67 12.35 -2.78 -11.11
C GLN A 67 11.05 -2.29 -11.77
N GLU A 68 10.22 -1.51 -11.07
CA GLU A 68 9.07 -0.84 -11.68
C GLU A 68 9.48 0.32 -12.59
N CYS A 69 10.64 0.93 -12.32
CA CYS A 69 11.26 1.88 -13.23
C CYS A 69 12.08 1.10 -14.28
N SER A 70 11.51 0.90 -15.47
CA SER A 70 12.28 0.34 -16.58
C SER A 70 13.50 1.21 -16.91
N ILE A 71 14.64 0.53 -17.11
CA ILE A 71 16.03 0.97 -16.88
C ILE A 71 16.49 2.19 -17.74
N SER A 72 15.68 2.78 -18.63
CA SER A 72 16.15 3.88 -19.48
C SER A 72 15.74 5.29 -19.05
N THR A 73 14.65 5.48 -18.29
CA THR A 73 14.18 6.85 -17.97
C THR A 73 13.22 6.86 -16.78
N GLY A 74 13.67 6.40 -15.61
CA GLY A 74 12.90 6.52 -14.37
C GLY A 74 12.37 7.95 -14.14
N CYS A 75 11.43 8.11 -13.21
CA CYS A 75 10.77 9.41 -13.01
C CYS A 75 11.78 10.51 -12.62
N LEU A 76 11.80 11.58 -13.41
CA LEU A 76 12.68 12.73 -13.17
C LEU A 76 12.17 13.58 -11.99
N ASN A 77 13.00 14.52 -11.53
CA ASN A 77 12.65 15.50 -10.49
C ASN A 77 12.19 14.89 -9.16
N GLY A 78 12.70 13.70 -8.82
CA GLY A 78 12.36 13.02 -7.56
C GLY A 78 11.02 12.29 -7.59
N GLY A 79 10.44 12.03 -8.76
CA GLY A 79 9.28 11.15 -8.89
C GLY A 79 9.61 9.69 -8.55
N SER A 80 8.59 8.93 -8.16
CA SER A 80 8.69 7.49 -7.88
C SER A 80 7.89 6.69 -8.91
N CYS A 81 8.36 5.51 -9.33
CA CYS A 81 7.58 4.65 -10.22
C CYS A 81 6.54 3.84 -9.45
N PHE A 82 5.36 3.70 -10.02
CA PHE A 82 4.32 2.82 -9.51
C PHE A 82 3.46 2.30 -10.67
N ASN A 83 3.37 0.98 -10.82
CA ASN A 83 2.52 0.32 -11.83
C ASN A 83 2.73 0.88 -13.27
N GLY A 84 3.99 1.14 -13.66
CA GLY A 84 4.35 1.67 -14.97
C GLY A 84 4.08 3.17 -15.19
N SER A 85 3.67 3.90 -14.15
CA SER A 85 3.44 5.37 -14.18
C SER A 85 4.34 6.10 -13.18
N CYS A 86 4.50 7.42 -13.37
CA CYS A 86 5.25 8.27 -12.45
C CYS A 86 4.36 8.93 -11.40
N CYS A 87 4.69 8.70 -10.14
CA CYS A 87 4.19 9.45 -9.00
C CYS A 87 5.04 10.71 -8.82
N CYS A 88 4.50 11.82 -9.31
CA CYS A 88 5.14 13.11 -9.26
C CYS A 88 4.96 13.80 -7.89
N PRO A 89 5.96 14.55 -7.40
CA PRO A 89 5.75 15.48 -6.28
C PRO A 89 4.71 16.54 -6.65
N SER A 90 4.11 17.20 -5.66
CA SER A 90 2.96 18.13 -5.82
C SER A 90 3.13 19.28 -6.83
N ASN A 91 4.33 19.52 -7.36
CA ASN A 91 4.65 20.57 -8.32
C ASN A 91 4.99 20.04 -9.73
N PHE A 92 4.89 18.74 -9.96
CA PHE A 92 5.21 18.11 -11.23
C PHE A 92 4.02 17.30 -11.74
N THR A 93 3.91 17.16 -13.06
CA THR A 93 2.90 16.37 -13.76
C THR A 93 3.58 15.42 -14.73
#